data_AF-A0A0D8GGA6-F1
#
_entry.id   AF-A0A0D8GGA6-F1
#
_cell.length_a   1.000
_cell.length_b   1.000
_cell.length_c   1.000
_cell.angle_alpha   90.00
_cell.angle_beta   90.00
_cell.angle_gamma   90.00
#
_symmetry.space_group_name_H-M   'P 1'
#
loop_
_entity.id
_entity.type
_entity.pdbx_description
1 polymer ?
#
loop_
_entity_poly.entity_id
_entity_poly.type
_entity_poly.pdbx_seq_one_letter_code
_entity_poly.pdbx_strand_id
1 'polypeptide(L)'
;MALNLSKIKAEASEDKKLEEITAENHKKITDGVAKHRKDLKEWFISLFPGENIESDYVETSVLFDGDWKVTLALQLMTKAPEGNLVQVNTKANFMFKKTKNERIIASAAFIDETDYLNLEPESKDYKYSYTVQDQTKYFTFAELEQFVQYVIDK
;
A
#
# COMPACT_ATOMS: atom_id res chain seq x y z
N MET A 1 -4.11 14.67 -54.56
CA MET A 1 -4.07 14.78 -53.09
C MET A 1 -2.98 13.84 -52.58
N ALA A 2 -1.77 14.35 -52.35
CA ALA A 2 -0.69 13.56 -51.75
C ALA A 2 -1.04 13.36 -50.27
N LEU A 3 -1.36 12.13 -49.89
CA LEU A 3 -1.81 11.81 -48.54
C LEU A 3 -0.73 12.15 -47.50
N ASN A 4 -1.21 12.66 -46.36
CA ASN A 4 -0.51 12.99 -45.10
C ASN A 4 0.20 11.78 -44.44
N LEU A 5 0.80 10.87 -45.20
CA LEU A 5 1.52 9.68 -44.73
C LEU A 5 2.69 10.02 -43.79
N SER A 6 3.33 11.17 -43.99
CA SER A 6 4.39 11.67 -43.11
C SER A 6 3.85 12.13 -41.75
N LYS A 7 2.68 12.78 -41.72
CA LYS A 7 2.03 13.19 -40.47
C LYS A 7 1.50 12.00 -39.67
N ILE A 8 0.86 11.04 -40.36
CA ILE A 8 0.35 9.80 -39.74
C ILE A 8 1.50 8.97 -39.14
N LYS A 9 2.66 8.90 -39.81
CA LYS A 9 3.85 8.21 -39.27
C LYS A 9 4.48 8.93 -38.08
N ALA A 10 4.42 10.27 -38.05
CA ALA A 10 4.91 11.06 -36.92
C ALA A 10 4.00 10.88 -35.70
N GLU A 11 2.67 11.02 -35.89
CA GLU A 11 1.65 10.78 -34.84
C GLU A 11 1.77 9.36 -34.27
N ALA A 12 1.84 8.33 -35.13
CA ALA A 12 2.00 6.95 -34.67
C ALA A 12 3.35 6.67 -33.97
N SER A 13 4.39 7.47 -34.21
CA SER A 13 5.67 7.36 -33.51
C SER A 13 5.66 8.08 -32.17
N GLU A 14 4.87 9.14 -32.01
CA GLU A 14 4.67 9.83 -30.74
C GLU A 14 3.79 8.99 -29.81
N ASP A 15 2.72 8.38 -30.34
CA ASP A 15 1.84 7.47 -29.61
C ASP A 15 2.62 6.28 -29.02
N LYS A 16 3.50 5.64 -29.80
CA LYS A 16 4.35 4.54 -29.30
C LYS A 16 5.28 4.97 -28.17
N LYS A 17 5.87 6.17 -28.26
CA LYS A 17 6.74 6.69 -27.20
C LYS A 17 5.94 6.97 -25.93
N LEU A 18 4.73 7.50 -26.07
CA LEU A 18 3.80 7.72 -24.96
C LEU A 18 3.39 6.40 -24.30
N GLU A 19 3.11 5.35 -25.09
CA GLU A 19 2.82 4.00 -24.60
C GLU A 19 4.00 3.40 -23.83
N GLU A 20 5.22 3.53 -24.37
CA GLU A 20 6.45 3.04 -23.72
C GLU A 20 6.71 3.74 -22.38
N ILE A 21 6.60 5.08 -22.32
CA ILE A 21 6.73 5.86 -21.09
C ILE A 21 5.64 5.48 -20.08
N THR A 22 4.41 5.28 -20.56
CA THR A 22 3.29 4.87 -19.71
C THR A 22 3.53 3.48 -19.12
N ALA A 23 4.00 2.53 -19.92
CA ALA A 23 4.35 1.18 -19.47
C ALA A 23 5.50 1.19 -18.45
N GLU A 24 6.54 1.99 -18.69
CA GLU A 24 7.66 2.15 -17.76
C GLU A 24 7.23 2.76 -16.42
N ASN A 25 6.40 3.81 -16.45
CA ASN A 25 5.84 4.44 -15.26
C ASN A 25 4.95 3.47 -14.47
N HIS A 26 4.09 2.72 -15.15
CA HIS A 26 3.25 1.70 -14.52
C HIS A 26 4.08 0.62 -13.82
N LYS A 27 5.16 0.17 -14.47
CA LYS A 27 6.09 -0.80 -13.89
C LYS A 27 6.76 -0.22 -12.64
N LYS A 28 7.30 1.00 -12.73
CA LYS A 28 7.95 1.67 -11.59
C LYS A 28 7.01 1.80 -10.38
N ILE A 29 5.75 2.18 -10.61
CA ILE A 29 4.73 2.25 -9.55
C ILE A 29 4.48 0.87 -8.95
N THR A 30 4.27 -0.15 -9.79
CA THR A 30 3.96 -1.51 -9.33
C THR A 30 5.10 -2.10 -8.50
N ASP A 31 6.34 -1.92 -8.96
CA ASP A 31 7.54 -2.37 -8.25
C ASP A 31 7.72 -1.62 -6.92
N GLY A 32 7.48 -0.29 -6.93
CA GLY A 32 7.52 0.54 -5.72
C GLY A 32 6.48 0.13 -4.67
N VAL A 33 5.25 -0.13 -5.09
CA VAL A 33 4.17 -0.62 -4.22
C VAL A 33 4.49 -2.01 -3.66
N ALA A 34 5.04 -2.90 -4.48
CA ALA A 34 5.45 -4.23 -4.04
C ALA A 34 6.57 -4.16 -2.98
N LYS A 35 7.58 -3.29 -3.20
CA LYS A 35 8.64 -3.04 -2.22
C LYS A 35 8.06 -2.48 -0.92
N HIS A 36 7.19 -1.48 -1.00
CA HIS A 36 6.59 -0.87 0.18
C HIS A 36 5.78 -1.88 1.01
N ARG A 37 4.98 -2.75 0.39
CA ARG A 37 4.27 -3.83 1.10
C ARG A 37 5.22 -4.77 1.82
N LYS A 38 6.35 -5.09 1.20
CA LYS A 38 7.40 -5.91 1.81
C LYS A 38 8.03 -5.18 3.00
N ASP A 39 8.39 -3.90 2.83
CA ASP A 39 8.96 -3.07 3.90
C ASP A 39 8.01 -2.95 5.10
N LEU A 40 6.71 -2.72 4.87
CA LEU A 40 5.69 -2.70 5.93
C LEU A 40 5.62 -4.03 6.68
N LYS A 41 5.62 -5.15 5.95
CA LYS A 41 5.57 -6.49 6.54
C LYS A 41 6.81 -6.79 7.38
N GLU A 42 8.00 -6.54 6.84
CA GLU A 42 9.27 -6.77 7.55
C GLU A 42 9.40 -5.86 8.78
N TRP A 43 9.03 -4.58 8.64
CA TRP A 43 9.00 -3.64 9.76
C TRP A 43 8.03 -4.10 10.84
N PHE A 44 6.80 -4.47 10.48
CA PHE A 44 5.81 -4.93 11.46
C PHE A 44 6.29 -6.18 12.23
N ILE A 45 6.87 -7.16 11.53
CA ILE A 45 7.46 -8.35 12.16
C ILE A 45 8.58 -7.96 13.14
N SER A 46 9.41 -6.97 12.78
CA SER A 46 10.53 -6.54 13.61
C SER A 46 10.12 -5.93 14.95
N LEU A 47 8.86 -5.46 15.07
CA LEU A 47 8.32 -4.91 16.32
C LEU A 47 8.01 -6.00 17.37
N PHE A 48 7.95 -7.28 16.98
CA PHE A 48 7.53 -8.37 17.86
C PHE A 48 8.57 -9.50 17.89
N PRO A 49 9.79 -9.23 18.39
CA PRO A 49 10.84 -10.23 18.41
C PRO A 49 10.49 -11.40 19.32
N GLY A 50 10.44 -12.62 18.76
CA GLY A 50 10.23 -13.87 19.50
C GLY A 50 8.76 -14.25 19.71
N GLU A 51 7.81 -13.45 19.23
CA GLU A 51 6.39 -13.77 19.28
C GLU A 51 5.99 -14.79 18.20
N ASN A 52 4.83 -15.42 18.39
CA ASN A 52 4.26 -16.31 17.38
C ASN A 52 3.58 -15.50 16.26
N ILE A 53 4.13 -15.56 15.05
CA ILE A 53 3.68 -14.76 13.92
C ILE A 53 3.11 -15.66 12.82
N GLU A 54 1.84 -15.43 12.48
CA GLU A 54 1.20 -15.98 11.30
C GLU A 54 1.24 -14.96 10.17
N SER A 55 1.66 -15.37 8.98
CA SER A 55 1.81 -14.43 7.87
C SER A 55 1.44 -15.05 6.54
N ASP A 56 0.60 -14.34 5.79
CA ASP A 56 0.27 -14.64 4.41
C ASP A 56 0.56 -13.42 3.51
N TYR A 57 -0.05 -13.39 2.32
CA TYR A 57 0.12 -12.31 1.34
C TYR A 57 -0.67 -11.04 1.70
N VAL A 58 -1.81 -11.20 2.37
CA VAL A 58 -2.78 -10.15 2.71
C VAL A 58 -2.58 -9.68 4.15
N GLU A 59 -2.30 -10.57 5.08
CA GLU A 59 -2.25 -10.31 6.51
C GLU A 59 -0.96 -10.84 7.14
N THR A 60 -0.44 -10.11 8.11
CA THR A 60 0.63 -10.55 9.00
C THR A 60 0.21 -10.26 10.41
N SER A 61 0.21 -11.28 11.24
CA SER A 61 -0.43 -11.26 12.53
C SER A 61 0.43 -11.85 13.62
N VAL A 62 0.45 -11.18 14.76
CA VAL A 62 1.11 -11.63 15.97
C VAL A 62 0.05 -12.16 16.93
N LEU A 63 0.24 -13.39 17.38
CA LEU A 63 -0.66 -14.09 18.28
C LEU A 63 -0.16 -13.94 19.72
N PHE A 64 -1.06 -13.54 20.60
CA PHE A 64 -0.83 -13.40 22.03
C PHE A 64 -1.73 -14.36 22.81
N ASP A 65 -1.39 -14.62 24.06
CA ASP A 65 -2.18 -15.45 24.96
C ASP A 65 -3.62 -14.96 25.10
N GLY A 66 -4.56 -15.89 25.31
CA GLY A 66 -5.97 -15.56 25.52
C GLY A 66 -6.71 -15.08 24.28
N ASP A 67 -6.35 -15.65 23.12
CA ASP A 67 -6.96 -15.42 21.80
C ASP A 67 -6.88 -13.96 21.32
N TRP A 68 -5.85 -13.25 21.79
CA TRP A 68 -5.54 -11.90 21.34
C TRP A 68 -4.65 -11.94 20.11
N LYS A 69 -4.93 -11.09 19.13
CA LYS A 69 -4.19 -11.02 17.88
C LYS A 69 -4.03 -9.58 17.43
N VAL A 70 -2.82 -9.20 17.01
CA VAL A 70 -2.54 -7.90 16.40
C VAL A 70 -2.09 -8.14 14.97
N THR A 71 -2.74 -7.49 14.02
CA THR A 71 -2.57 -7.77 12.60
C THR A 71 -2.29 -6.50 11.81
N LEU A 72 -1.28 -6.56 10.96
CA LEU A 72 -1.14 -5.73 9.77
C LEU A 72 -1.91 -6.40 8.62
N ALA A 73 -2.91 -5.72 8.07
CA ALA A 73 -3.67 -6.19 6.91
C ALA A 73 -3.50 -5.22 5.73
N LEU A 74 -3.05 -5.75 4.59
CA LEU A 74 -2.85 -5.02 3.34
C LEU A 74 -4.14 -5.06 2.51
N GLN A 75 -4.56 -3.90 2.00
CA GLN A 75 -5.71 -3.82 1.10
C GLN A 75 -5.25 -4.06 -0.34
N LEU A 76 -5.47 -5.28 -0.81
CA LEU A 76 -5.00 -5.73 -2.13
C LEU A 76 -6.08 -5.65 -3.22
N MET A 77 -7.34 -5.49 -2.83
CA MET A 77 -8.47 -5.39 -3.76
C MET A 77 -9.35 -4.17 -3.44
N THR A 78 -9.87 -3.54 -4.49
CA THR A 78 -10.88 -2.49 -4.37
C THR A 78 -12.02 -2.73 -5.36
N LYS A 79 -13.20 -2.17 -5.08
CA LYS A 79 -14.36 -2.28 -5.97
C LYS A 79 -14.25 -1.19 -7.04
N ALA A 80 -14.13 -1.60 -8.30
CA ALA A 80 -14.18 -0.70 -9.43
C ALA A 80 -15.60 -0.07 -9.57
N PRO A 81 -15.74 1.06 -10.27
CA PRO A 81 -17.05 1.68 -10.52
C PRO A 81 -18.06 0.73 -11.17
N GLU A 82 -17.58 -0.17 -12.02
CA GLU A 82 -18.37 -1.23 -12.66
C GLU A 82 -18.72 -2.42 -11.72
N GLY A 83 -18.31 -2.37 -10.46
CA GLY A 83 -18.70 -3.31 -9.41
C GLY A 83 -17.80 -4.54 -9.26
N ASN A 84 -16.90 -4.79 -10.21
CA ASN A 84 -15.89 -5.85 -10.13
C ASN A 84 -14.79 -5.52 -9.11
N LEU A 85 -14.22 -6.55 -8.48
CA LEU A 85 -13.02 -6.38 -7.66
C LEU A 85 -11.79 -6.33 -8.55
N VAL A 86 -10.94 -5.32 -8.36
CA VAL A 86 -9.69 -5.15 -9.09
C VAL A 86 -8.52 -5.11 -8.12
N GLN A 87 -7.38 -5.69 -8.53
CA GLN A 87 -6.16 -5.66 -7.75
C GLN A 87 -5.64 -4.22 -7.67
N VAL A 88 -5.35 -3.77 -6.46
CA VAL A 88 -4.71 -2.47 -6.25
C VAL A 88 -3.21 -2.68 -6.46
N ASN A 89 -2.65 -2.17 -7.54
CA ASN A 89 -1.20 -2.23 -7.80
C ASN A 89 -0.52 -0.86 -7.75
N THR A 90 -1.30 0.19 -7.49
CA THR A 90 -0.85 1.59 -7.49
C THR A 90 -0.70 2.17 -6.08
N LYS A 91 -1.21 1.46 -5.07
CA LYS A 91 -1.19 1.88 -3.67
C LYS A 91 -0.96 0.71 -2.74
N ALA A 92 -0.31 0.97 -1.61
CA ALA A 92 -0.10 0.05 -0.52
C ALA A 92 -0.96 0.43 0.69
N ASN A 93 -2.28 0.62 0.49
CA ASN A 93 -3.20 0.84 1.61
C ASN A 93 -3.15 -0.33 2.61
N PHE A 94 -3.25 -0.03 3.90
CA PHE A 94 -3.19 -1.05 4.94
C PHE A 94 -3.95 -0.61 6.20
N MET A 95 -4.10 -1.54 7.13
CA MET A 95 -4.64 -1.25 8.45
C MET A 95 -3.93 -2.06 9.53
N PHE A 96 -3.84 -1.50 10.72
CA PHE A 96 -3.58 -2.24 11.95
C PHE A 96 -4.92 -2.60 12.60
N LYS A 97 -5.05 -3.82 13.11
CA LYS A 97 -6.21 -4.24 13.89
C LYS A 97 -5.77 -5.09 15.07
N LYS A 98 -6.43 -4.90 16.21
CA LYS A 98 -6.37 -5.78 17.37
C LYS A 98 -7.68 -6.54 17.45
N THR A 99 -7.61 -7.86 17.53
CA THR A 99 -8.77 -8.73 17.65
C THR A 99 -8.70 -9.60 18.90
N LYS A 100 -9.88 -9.98 19.40
CA LYS A 100 -10.07 -10.98 20.45
C LYS A 100 -11.21 -11.89 20.07
N ASN A 101 -11.00 -13.21 20.07
CA ASN A 101 -12.03 -14.16 19.63
C ASN A 101 -12.63 -13.76 18.27
N GLU A 102 -11.77 -13.41 17.31
CA GLU A 102 -12.12 -12.94 15.96
C GLU A 102 -12.87 -11.59 15.87
N ARG A 103 -13.18 -10.95 17.00
CA ARG A 103 -13.83 -9.63 17.02
C ARG A 103 -12.79 -8.53 17.01
N ILE A 104 -12.97 -7.54 16.14
CA ILE A 104 -12.13 -6.33 16.11
C ILE A 104 -12.43 -5.48 17.34
N ILE A 105 -11.40 -5.24 18.16
CA ILE A 105 -11.45 -4.41 19.36
C ILE A 105 -10.95 -3.00 19.06
N ALA A 106 -9.90 -2.89 18.25
CA ALA A 106 -9.34 -1.62 17.80
C ALA A 106 -8.80 -1.75 16.38
N SER A 107 -8.84 -0.65 15.62
CA SER A 107 -8.23 -0.59 14.30
C SER A 107 -7.82 0.83 13.90
N ALA A 108 -6.84 0.92 13.01
CA ALA A 108 -6.40 2.14 12.36
C ALA A 108 -6.08 1.83 10.89
N ALA A 109 -6.76 2.51 9.96
CA ALA A 109 -6.65 2.27 8.53
C ALA A 109 -5.98 3.45 7.82
N PHE A 110 -4.97 3.17 7.01
CA PHE A 110 -4.12 4.15 6.34
C PHE A 110 -4.31 4.07 4.84
N ILE A 111 -4.38 5.24 4.22
CA ILE A 111 -4.36 5.40 2.76
C ILE A 111 -2.95 5.77 2.36
N ASP A 112 -2.41 5.06 1.38
CA ASP A 112 -1.09 5.36 0.82
C ASP A 112 -1.16 6.57 -0.11
N GLU A 113 -0.31 7.54 0.17
CA GLU A 113 -0.13 8.82 -0.55
C GLU A 113 1.29 8.94 -1.12
N THR A 114 2.04 7.84 -1.18
CA THR A 114 3.40 7.81 -1.69
C THR A 114 3.42 8.08 -3.20
N ASP A 115 4.29 9.01 -3.62
CA ASP A 115 4.60 9.23 -5.02
C ASP A 115 5.72 8.29 -5.47
N TYR A 116 5.36 7.07 -5.88
CA TYR A 116 6.31 6.05 -6.34
C TYR A 116 7.07 6.42 -7.62
N LEU A 117 6.56 7.35 -8.43
CA LEU A 117 7.26 7.79 -9.63
C LEU A 117 8.51 8.59 -9.27
N ASN A 118 8.46 9.34 -8.16
CA ASN A 118 9.53 10.22 -7.70
C ASN A 118 10.23 9.71 -6.43
N LEU A 119 9.87 8.52 -5.93
CA LEU A 119 10.56 7.90 -4.82
C LEU A 119 11.92 7.34 -5.26
N GLU A 120 12.97 7.65 -4.50
CA GLU A 120 14.30 7.07 -4.71
C GLU A 120 14.25 5.55 -4.49
N PRO A 121 14.95 4.72 -5.30
CA PRO A 121 14.81 3.26 -5.28
C PRO A 121 15.00 2.61 -3.91
N GLU A 122 15.89 3.15 -3.07
CA GLU A 122 16.21 2.63 -1.74
C GLU A 122 15.52 3.40 -0.60
N SER A 123 14.81 4.49 -0.91
CA SER A 123 14.12 5.29 0.11
C SER A 123 12.95 4.54 0.74
N LYS A 124 12.70 4.84 2.02
CA LYS A 124 11.51 4.45 2.80
C LYS A 124 10.68 5.68 3.19
N ASP A 125 10.74 6.75 2.41
CA ASP A 125 9.98 8.00 2.60
C ASP A 125 8.50 7.84 2.18
N TYR A 126 7.90 6.75 2.62
CA TYR A 126 6.49 6.44 2.39
C TYR A 126 5.60 7.41 3.16
N LYS A 127 4.48 7.77 2.53
CA LYS A 127 3.54 8.76 3.05
C LYS A 127 2.15 8.17 3.14
N TYR A 128 1.46 8.51 4.21
CA TYR A 128 0.14 8.00 4.51
C TYR A 128 -0.79 9.12 4.91
N SER A 129 -2.08 8.94 4.65
CA SER A 129 -3.14 9.72 5.26
C SER A 129 -3.98 8.84 6.19
N TYR A 130 -4.37 9.42 7.33
CA TYR A 130 -5.25 8.81 8.33
C TYR A 130 -6.25 9.84 8.82
N THR A 131 -7.54 9.47 8.83
CA THR A 131 -8.64 10.37 9.19
C THR A 131 -9.07 10.12 10.63
N VAL A 132 -9.04 11.17 11.46
CA VAL A 132 -9.52 11.18 12.85
C VAL A 132 -10.50 12.33 13.01
N GLN A 133 -11.72 12.05 13.50
CA GLN A 133 -12.71 13.09 13.81
C GLN A 133 -12.90 14.10 12.66
N ASP A 134 -13.06 13.58 11.44
CA ASP A 134 -13.22 14.34 10.20
C ASP A 134 -12.02 15.20 9.77
N GLN A 135 -10.86 15.03 10.40
CA GLN A 135 -9.60 15.65 9.99
C GLN A 135 -8.66 14.59 9.40
N THR A 136 -8.25 14.80 8.15
CA THR A 136 -7.20 14.02 7.51
C THR A 136 -5.84 14.56 7.94
N LYS A 137 -5.01 13.68 8.51
CA LYS A 137 -3.63 13.97 8.86
C LYS A 137 -2.68 13.11 8.03
N TYR A 138 -1.49 13.64 7.78
CA TYR A 138 -0.45 12.97 7.00
C TYR A 138 0.66 12.47 7.92
N PHE A 139 1.17 11.28 7.62
CA PHE A 139 2.19 10.59 8.41
C PHE A 139 3.22 9.95 7.49
N THR A 140 4.40 9.72 8.04
CA THR A 140 5.52 9.04 7.38
C THR A 140 5.72 7.63 7.95
N PHE A 141 6.55 6.82 7.27
CA PHE A 141 6.89 5.47 7.73
C PHE A 141 7.43 5.41 9.16
N ALA A 142 8.29 6.35 9.53
CA ALA A 142 8.87 6.43 10.87
C ALA A 142 7.82 6.69 11.98
N GLU A 143 6.67 7.24 11.61
CA GLU A 143 5.60 7.59 12.55
C GLU A 143 4.58 6.47 12.74
N LEU A 144 4.71 5.32 12.06
CA LEU A 144 3.72 4.24 12.14
C LEU A 144 3.74 3.49 13.48
N GLU A 145 4.88 3.46 14.17
CA GLU A 145 5.04 2.68 15.41
C GLU A 145 4.08 3.13 16.51
N GLN A 146 3.85 4.45 16.64
CA GLN A 146 2.92 5.00 17.63
C GLN A 146 1.48 4.50 17.43
N PHE A 147 1.09 4.17 16.19
CA PHE A 147 -0.24 3.66 15.88
C PHE A 147 -0.38 2.18 16.19
N VAL A 148 0.69 1.41 16.00
CA VAL A 148 0.73 0.00 16.43
C VAL A 148 0.59 -0.06 17.95
N GLN A 149 1.37 0.75 18.68
CA GLN A 149 1.27 0.87 20.14
C GLN A 149 -0.15 1.28 20.57
N TYR A 150 -0.72 2.31 19.95
CA TYR A 150 -2.10 2.73 20.23
C TYR A 150 -3.12 1.61 20.03
N VAL A 151 -2.98 0.80 18.98
CA VAL A 151 -3.89 -0.33 18.72
C VAL A 151 -3.69 -1.45 19.75
N ILE A 152 -2.46 -1.69 20.21
CA ILE A 152 -2.15 -2.67 21.26
C ILE A 152 -2.71 -2.25 22.62
N ASP A 153 -2.64 -0.97 22.97
CA ASP A 153 -3.04 -0.47 24.29
C ASP A 153 -4.56 -0.43 24.50
N LYS A 154 -5.35 -0.52 23.42
CA LYS A 154 -6.83 -0.53 23.46
C LYS A 154 -7.43 -1.88 23.80
#